data_AF-A0AB33C3Y6-F1
#
_entry.id   AF-A0AB33C3Y6-F1
#
_cell.length_a   1.000
_cell.length_b   1.000
_cell.length_c   1.000
_cell.angle_alpha   90.00
_cell.angle_beta   90.00
_cell.angle_gamma   90.00
#
_symmetry.space_group_name_H-M   'P 1'
#
loop_
_entity.id
_entity.type
_entity.pdbx_description
1 polymer ?
#
loop_
_entity_poly.entity_id
_entity_poly.type
_entity_poly.pdbx_seq_one_letter_code
_entity_poly.pdbx_strand_id
1 'polypeptide(L)'
;MQESLQFYCDVLGMKLLRRKDYPNGQFTLAFVGYGDEANHAVIELTYNWGVDHYEVGNAYGHIALGVDDIYGTCEKIQSLGGNVTR
;
A
#
# COMPACT_ATOMS: atom_id res chain seq x y z
N MET A 1 2.97 9.36 2.46
CA MET A 1 3.99 8.28 2.25
C MET A 1 4.16 7.41 3.49
N GLN A 2 4.62 7.94 4.63
CA GLN A 2 4.89 7.11 5.82
C GLN A 2 3.65 6.33 6.30
N GLU A 3 2.49 6.99 6.36
CA GLU A 3 1.22 6.36 6.74
C GLU A 3 0.83 5.23 5.78
N SER A 4 1.05 5.41 4.48
CA SER A 4 0.82 4.37 3.47
C SER A 4 1.74 3.17 3.69
N LEU A 5 3.01 3.40 4.00
CA LEU A 5 3.95 2.31 4.30
C LEU A 5 3.56 1.54 5.56
N GLN A 6 3.13 2.24 6.61
CA GLN A 6 2.62 1.59 7.82
C GLN A 6 1.40 0.71 7.50
N PHE A 7 0.46 1.21 6.71
CA PHE A 7 -0.71 0.41 6.32
C PHE A 7 -0.31 -0.82 5.48
N TYR A 8 0.40 -0.64 4.37
CA TYR A 8 0.73 -1.76 3.49
C TYR A 8 1.71 -2.76 4.13
N CYS A 9 2.69 -2.29 4.92
CA CYS A 9 3.72 -3.15 5.47
C CYS A 9 3.33 -3.73 6.84
N ASP A 10 2.84 -2.90 7.76
CA ASP A 10 2.59 -3.35 9.13
C ASP A 10 1.19 -3.97 9.26
N VAL A 11 0.18 -3.38 8.61
CA VAL A 11 -1.21 -3.88 8.67
C VAL A 11 -1.43 -5.01 7.68
N LEU A 12 -1.08 -4.82 6.41
CA LEU A 12 -1.27 -5.83 5.35
C LEU A 12 -0.10 -6.82 5.21
N GLY A 13 1.01 -6.61 5.92
CA GLY A 13 2.13 -7.55 5.92
C GLY A 13 2.97 -7.58 4.64
N MET A 14 2.84 -6.59 3.76
CA MET A 14 3.72 -6.47 2.59
C MET A 14 5.14 -6.07 3.01
N LYS A 15 6.10 -6.22 2.10
CA LYS A 15 7.47 -5.76 2.30
C LYS A 15 7.71 -4.50 1.47
N LEU A 16 8.43 -3.54 2.03
CA LEU A 16 9.05 -2.47 1.24
C LEU A 16 10.22 -3.04 0.45
N LEU A 17 10.04 -3.13 -0.87
CA LEU A 17 11.01 -3.71 -1.79
C LEU A 17 12.04 -2.67 -2.23
N ARG A 18 11.55 -1.47 -2.53
CA ARG A 18 12.38 -0.37 -3.02
C ARG A 18 11.75 0.96 -2.68
N ARG A 19 12.57 1.92 -2.27
CA ARG A 19 12.18 3.31 -2.09
C ARG A 19 13.19 4.21 -2.77
N LYS A 20 12.72 5.23 -3.47
CA LYS A 20 13.60 6.19 -4.14
C LYS A 20 12.99 7.58 -4.16
N ASP A 21 13.78 8.55 -3.74
CA ASP A 21 13.45 9.96 -3.80
C ASP A 21 14.00 10.57 -5.09
N TYR A 22 13.23 11.48 -5.68
CA TYR A 22 13.60 12.24 -6.87
C TYR A 22 13.50 13.74 -6.54
N PRO A 23 14.52 14.33 -5.89
CA PRO A 23 14.44 15.71 -5.39
C PRO A 23 14.16 16.75 -6.46
N ASN A 24 14.75 16.61 -7.64
CA ASN A 24 14.52 17.52 -8.77
C ASN A 24 13.08 17.45 -9.30
N GLY A 25 12.44 16.29 -9.18
CA GLY A 25 11.04 16.09 -9.56
C GLY A 25 10.06 16.32 -8.41
N GLN A 26 10.55 16.49 -7.18
CA GLN A 26 9.76 16.63 -5.95
C GLN A 26 8.76 15.49 -5.71
N PHE A 27 9.22 14.24 -5.86
CA PHE A 27 8.42 13.07 -5.51
C PHE A 27 9.24 11.91 -4.94
N THR A 28 8.55 11.03 -4.23
CA THR A 28 9.07 9.78 -3.68
C THR A 28 8.28 8.62 -4.24
N LEU A 29 8.98 7.58 -4.70
CA LEU A 29 8.39 6.29 -5.05
C LEU A 29 8.68 5.25 -3.96
N ALA A 30 7.70 4.40 -3.67
CA ALA A 30 7.87 3.20 -2.86
C ALA A 30 7.16 2.01 -3.50
N PHE A 31 7.85 0.88 -3.57
CA PHE A 31 7.35 -0.36 -4.15
C PHE A 31 7.13 -1.36 -3.02
N VAL A 32 5.89 -1.82 -2.85
CA VAL A 32 5.50 -2.76 -1.81
C VAL A 32 4.83 -4.00 -2.40
N GLY A 33 5.06 -5.17 -1.80
CA GLY A 33 4.44 -6.42 -2.25
C GLY A 33 4.79 -7.61 -1.37
N TYR A 34 4.27 -8.79 -1.72
CA TYR A 34 4.52 -10.04 -1.00
C TYR A 34 5.72 -10.85 -1.53
N GLY A 35 6.35 -10.40 -2.62
CA GLY A 35 7.54 -11.00 -3.21
C GLY A 35 8.32 -9.98 -4.05
N ASP A 36 9.37 -10.43 -4.72
CA ASP A 36 10.23 -9.57 -5.54
C ASP A 36 9.51 -9.00 -6.77
N GLU A 37 9.96 -7.82 -7.23
CA GLU A 37 9.37 -7.09 -8.37
C GLU A 37 9.46 -7.86 -9.71
N ALA A 38 10.33 -8.87 -9.84
CA ALA A 38 10.51 -9.58 -11.11
C ALA A 38 9.46 -10.68 -11.32
N ASN A 39 8.94 -11.27 -10.24
CA ASN A 39 8.05 -12.42 -10.29
C ASN A 39 6.69 -12.20 -9.60
N HIS A 40 6.46 -11.04 -8.98
CA HIS A 40 5.22 -10.73 -8.26
C HIS A 40 4.62 -9.40 -8.72
N ALA A 41 3.30 -9.29 -8.62
CA ALA A 41 2.63 -7.99 -8.71
C ALA A 41 2.97 -7.15 -7.48
N VAL A 42 3.34 -5.90 -7.71
CA VAL A 42 3.71 -4.93 -6.66
C VAL A 42 2.88 -3.67 -6.79
N ILE A 43 2.69 -2.98 -5.67
CA ILE A 43 2.05 -1.66 -5.63
C ILE A 43 3.16 -0.61 -5.65
N GLU A 44 3.15 0.22 -6.69
CA GLU A 44 3.95 1.44 -6.73
C GLU A 44 3.16 2.59 -6.10
N LEU A 45 3.64 3.09 -4.97
CA LEU A 45 3.14 4.28 -4.31
C LEU A 45 3.95 5.49 -4.74
N THR A 46 3.27 6.49 -5.29
CA THR A 46 3.88 7.78 -5.65
C THR A 46 3.41 8.87 -4.69
N TYR A 47 4.35 9.54 -4.04
CA TYR A 47 4.07 10.72 -3.21
C TYR A 47 4.72 11.94 -3.84
N ASN A 48 3.90 12.81 -4.45
CA ASN A 48 4.33 14.14 -4.87
C ASN A 48 4.40 15.05 -3.63
N TRP A 49 5.54 15.71 -3.43
CA TRP A 49 5.80 16.46 -2.22
C TRP A 49 4.88 17.69 -2.11
N GLY A 50 4.30 17.89 -0.93
CA GLY A 50 3.32 18.96 -0.70
C GLY A 50 1.91 18.68 -1.23
N VAL A 51 1.67 17.51 -1.86
CA VAL A 51 0.33 17.07 -2.24
C VAL A 51 -0.16 16.01 -1.26
N ASP A 52 -1.21 16.33 -0.50
CA ASP A 52 -1.78 15.47 0.55
C ASP A 52 -3.10 14.78 0.13
N HIS A 53 -3.70 15.20 -0.98
CA HIS A 53 -4.98 14.69 -1.45
C HIS A 53 -5.02 14.48 -2.97
N TYR A 54 -5.75 13.44 -3.39
CA TYR A 54 -6.09 13.16 -4.79
C TYR A 54 -7.56 12.76 -4.88
N GLU A 55 -8.21 13.17 -5.97
CA GLU A 55 -9.52 12.63 -6.33
C GLU A 55 -9.35 11.22 -6.91
N VAL A 56 -9.99 10.23 -6.30
CA VAL A 56 -9.93 8.83 -6.76
C VAL A 56 -10.69 8.64 -8.09
N GLY A 57 -11.69 9.47 -8.35
CA GLY A 57 -12.62 9.29 -9.46
C GLY A 57 -13.55 8.10 -9.23
N ASN A 58 -14.17 7.61 -10.31
CA ASN A 58 -15.19 6.54 -10.26
C ASN A 58 -14.86 5.33 -11.14
N ALA A 59 -13.70 5.31 -11.79
CA ALA A 59 -13.28 4.22 -12.67
C ALA A 59 -12.54 3.10 -11.91
N TYR A 60 -11.68 3.46 -10.95
CA TYR A 60 -10.93 2.49 -10.15
C TYR A 60 -11.81 1.91 -9.05
N GLY A 61 -11.90 0.57 -8.99
CA GLY A 61 -12.65 -0.15 -7.96
C GLY A 61 -11.79 -0.48 -6.75
N HIS A 62 -11.03 -1.58 -6.84
CA HIS A 62 -10.12 -2.03 -5.79
C HIS A 62 -9.08 -3.01 -6.36
N ILE A 63 -8.03 -3.28 -5.58
CA ILE A 63 -7.21 -4.49 -5.71
C ILE A 63 -7.75 -5.56 -4.77
N ALA A 64 -7.66 -6.82 -5.17
CA ALA A 64 -8.02 -7.96 -4.34
C ALA A 64 -6.77 -8.72 -3.94
N LEU A 65 -6.66 -9.04 -2.65
CA LEU A 65 -5.57 -9.85 -2.09
C LEU A 65 -6.16 -11.19 -1.64
N GLY A 66 -5.61 -12.28 -2.17
CA GLY A 66 -5.97 -13.63 -1.73
C GLY A 66 -5.29 -13.96 -0.40
N VAL A 67 -6.04 -14.55 0.53
CA VAL A 67 -5.56 -15.02 1.83
C VAL A 67 -6.18 -16.36 2.17
N ASP A 68 -5.50 -17.16 2.99
CA ASP A 68 -5.98 -18.49 3.37
C ASP A 68 -7.14 -18.43 4.39
N ASP A 69 -7.11 -17.46 5.30
CA ASP A 69 -8.15 -17.22 6.31
C ASP A 69 -8.56 -15.74 6.30
N ILE A 70 -9.70 -15.46 5.66
CA ILE A 70 -10.22 -14.10 5.53
C ILE A 70 -10.70 -13.54 6.88
N TYR A 71 -11.26 -14.36 7.77
CA TYR A 71 -11.78 -13.88 9.05
C TYR A 71 -10.64 -13.51 9.99
N GLY A 72 -9.66 -14.39 10.14
CA GLY A 72 -8.46 -14.10 10.93
C GLY A 72 -7.66 -12.92 10.37
N THR A 73 -7.62 -12.76 9.04
CA THR A 73 -7.01 -11.59 8.41
C THR A 73 -7.76 -10.30 8.77
N CYS A 74 -9.10 -10.29 8.67
CA CYS A 74 -9.91 -9.13 9.03
C CYS A 74 -9.76 -8.74 10.50
N GLU A 75 -9.78 -9.72 11.42
CA GLU A 75 -9.56 -9.48 12.86
C GLU A 75 -8.19 -8.86 13.12
N LYS A 76 -7.14 -9.38 12.48
CA LYS A 76 -5.79 -8.82 12.58
C LYS A 76 -5.74 -7.38 12.08
N ILE A 77 -6.33 -7.11 10.90
CA ILE A 77 -6.39 -5.75 10.33
C ILE A 77 -7.08 -4.79 11.29
N GLN A 78 -8.23 -5.16 11.86
CA GLN A 78 -8.95 -4.35 12.84
C GLN A 78 -8.13 -4.11 14.11
N SER A 79 -7.46 -5.14 14.64
CA SER A 79 -6.62 -5.03 15.83
C SER A 79 -5.43 -4.07 15.66
N LEU A 80 -4.97 -3.90 14.41
CA LEU A 80 -3.89 -2.99 14.03
C LEU A 80 -4.42 -1.60 13.62
N GLY A 81 -5.71 -1.32 13.81
CA GLY A 81 -6.34 -0.03 13.51
C GLY A 81 -6.79 0.14 12.07
N GLY A 82 -6.76 -0.91 11.25
CA GLY A 82 -7.31 -0.90 9.90
C GLY A 82 -8.84 -0.91 9.91
N ASN A 83 -9.45 -0.26 8.90
CA ASN A 83 -10.90 -0.21 8.75
C ASN A 83 -11.41 -1.34 7.86
N VAL A 84 -12.19 -2.27 8.42
CA VAL A 84 -12.89 -3.33 7.68
C VAL A 84 -14.35 -2.90 7.49
N THR A 85 -14.75 -2.68 6.24
CA THR A 85 -16.01 -1.99 5.90
C THR A 85 -17.15 -2.92 5.46
N ARG A 86 -16.85 -4.19 5.19
CA ARG A 86 -17.80 -5.23 4.79
C ARG A 86 -17.32 -6.60 5.24
#